data_AF-A0A2N5M719-F1
#
_entry.id   AF-A0A2N5M719-F1
#
_cell.length_a   1.000
_cell.length_b   1.000
_cell.length_c   1.000
_cell.angle_alpha   90.00
_cell.angle_beta   90.00
_cell.angle_gamma   90.00
#
_symmetry.space_group_name_H-M   'P 1'
#
loop_
_entity.id
_entity.type
_entity.pdbx_description
1 polymer ?
#
loop_
_entity_poly.entity_id
_entity_poly.type
_entity_poly.pdbx_seq_one_letter_code
_entity_poly.pdbx_strand_id
1 'polypeptide(L)'
;MENLEYRLNDSFDGYPALFQYKNLDTAELACRMSCEYYIKAGQVYRVVSSAVEPYENCILYVEKEGSNIPFPDERMYKGITLEIREFISRDSSPLIEVLEFKYHAQALKYLQSDFIYTKDCGKQDTFHELELMYTEIDEDRGNYVFYGKRTGLKIHK
;
A
#
# COMPACT_ATOMS: atom_id res chain seq x y z
N MET A 1 20.93 -2.60 -3.38
CA MET A 1 20.11 -3.84 -3.36
C MET A 1 19.82 -4.02 -1.90
N GLU A 2 18.56 -3.88 -1.54
CA GLU A 2 18.17 -3.60 -0.16
C GLU A 2 17.61 -4.84 0.52
N ASN A 3 17.69 -4.86 1.85
CA ASN A 3 17.05 -5.89 2.67
C ASN A 3 15.92 -5.26 3.50
N LEU A 4 14.84 -6.01 3.68
CA LEU A 4 13.69 -5.58 4.47
C LEU A 4 13.24 -6.71 5.39
N GLU A 5 12.97 -6.37 6.65
CA GLU A 5 12.33 -7.26 7.61
C GLU A 5 11.04 -6.64 8.17
N TYR A 6 9.98 -7.45 8.22
CA TYR A 6 8.81 -7.17 9.03
C TYR A 6 9.00 -7.86 10.38
N ARG A 7 8.98 -7.11 11.48
CA ARG A 7 9.11 -7.63 12.86
C ARG A 7 7.86 -7.30 13.66
N LEU A 8 7.42 -8.18 14.55
CA LEU A 8 6.34 -7.84 15.48
C LEU A 8 6.80 -6.73 16.42
N ASN A 9 5.93 -5.76 16.69
CA ASN A 9 6.12 -4.75 17.73
C ASN A 9 5.87 -5.37 19.13
N ASP A 10 6.70 -6.33 19.51
CA ASP A 10 6.65 -7.01 20.80
C ASP A 10 7.98 -6.83 21.53
N SER A 11 8.06 -5.85 22.42
CA SER A 11 9.26 -5.56 23.20
C SER A 11 9.54 -6.61 24.28
N PHE A 12 8.55 -7.41 24.67
CA PHE A 12 8.73 -8.48 25.66
C PHE A 12 9.37 -9.73 25.04
N ASP A 13 9.12 -9.97 23.75
CA ASP A 13 9.69 -11.09 22.99
C ASP A 13 10.84 -10.67 22.04
N GLY A 14 11.40 -9.47 22.23
CA GLY A 14 12.57 -9.01 21.49
C GLY A 14 12.34 -8.70 20.01
N TYR A 15 11.12 -8.30 19.64
CA TYR A 15 10.70 -7.94 18.28
C TYR A 15 10.92 -9.07 17.26
N PRO A 16 10.23 -10.21 17.39
CA PRO A 16 10.48 -11.38 16.56
C PRO A 16 10.21 -11.08 15.07
N ALA A 17 11.11 -11.56 14.20
CA ALA A 17 10.98 -11.42 12.75
C ALA A 17 9.86 -12.31 12.21
N LEU A 18 9.01 -11.73 11.36
CA LEU A 18 7.92 -12.41 10.67
C LEU A 18 8.31 -12.78 9.25
N PHE A 19 8.78 -11.79 8.48
CA PHE A 19 9.06 -11.93 7.06
C PHE A 19 10.34 -11.20 6.71
N GLN A 20 11.14 -11.80 5.83
CA GLN A 20 12.42 -11.25 5.38
C GLN A 20 12.50 -11.25 3.86
N TYR A 21 12.92 -10.12 3.31
CA TYR A 21 13.12 -9.89 1.88
C TYR A 21 14.57 -9.47 1.65
N LYS A 22 15.17 -10.02 0.60
CA LYS A 22 16.55 -9.75 0.22
C LYS A 22 16.61 -9.31 -1.23
N ASN A 23 17.60 -8.48 -1.55
CA ASN A 23 17.85 -8.00 -2.90
C ASN A 23 16.67 -7.22 -3.50
N LEU A 24 15.94 -6.47 -2.69
CA LEU A 24 14.91 -5.57 -3.19
C LEU A 24 15.57 -4.46 -4.01
N ASP A 25 14.90 -4.05 -5.08
CA ASP A 25 15.25 -2.78 -5.71
C ASP A 25 14.87 -1.62 -4.77
N THR A 26 15.63 -0.53 -4.81
CA THR A 26 15.46 0.59 -3.88
C THR A 26 14.06 1.22 -3.97
N ALA A 27 13.42 1.20 -5.14
CA ALA A 27 12.09 1.73 -5.31
C ALA A 27 11.02 0.75 -4.77
N GLU A 28 11.20 -0.56 -4.87
CA GLU A 28 10.34 -1.53 -4.19
C GLU A 28 10.40 -1.36 -2.67
N LEU A 29 11.62 -1.24 -2.10
CA LEU A 29 11.78 -0.96 -0.68
C LEU A 29 11.03 0.32 -0.30
N ALA A 30 11.23 1.41 -1.05
CA ALA A 30 10.57 2.68 -0.77
C ALA A 30 9.04 2.59 -0.86
N CYS A 31 8.51 1.82 -1.82
CA CYS A 31 7.06 1.57 -1.92
C CYS A 31 6.56 0.85 -0.66
N ARG A 32 7.22 -0.23 -0.24
CA ARG A 32 6.85 -0.99 0.96
C ARG A 32 6.92 -0.15 2.23
N MET A 33 7.95 0.69 2.36
CA MET A 33 8.10 1.61 3.50
C MET A 33 7.09 2.76 3.48
N SER A 34 6.46 3.04 2.33
CA SER A 34 5.41 4.06 2.21
C SER A 34 4.02 3.50 2.51
N CYS A 35 3.89 2.19 2.77
CA CYS A 35 2.62 1.55 3.11
C CYS A 35 2.39 1.49 4.62
N GLU A 36 1.19 1.88 5.05
CA GLU A 36 0.75 1.77 6.44
C GLU A 36 0.29 0.37 6.80
N TYR A 37 -0.25 -0.36 5.82
CA TYR A 37 -0.75 -1.71 5.99
C TYR A 37 -0.01 -2.71 5.10
N TYR A 38 0.11 -3.93 5.61
CA TYR A 38 0.71 -5.05 4.93
C TYR A 38 -0.17 -6.28 5.10
N ILE A 39 -0.58 -6.89 3.99
CA ILE A 39 -1.35 -8.13 3.96
C ILE A 39 -0.45 -9.26 3.50
N LYS A 40 -0.39 -10.31 4.33
CA LYS A 40 0.31 -11.55 4.00
C LYS A 40 -0.30 -12.74 4.72
N ALA A 41 -0.39 -13.87 4.02
CA ALA A 41 -0.91 -15.13 4.54
C ALA A 41 -2.30 -14.99 5.19
N GLY A 42 -3.17 -14.19 4.57
CA GLY A 42 -4.53 -13.92 5.02
C GLY A 42 -4.63 -13.06 6.27
N GLN A 43 -3.56 -12.33 6.60
CA GLN A 43 -3.45 -11.55 7.83
C GLN A 43 -3.09 -10.09 7.53
N VAL A 44 -3.78 -9.17 8.21
CA VAL A 44 -3.50 -7.74 8.16
C VAL A 44 -2.52 -7.36 9.28
N TYR A 45 -1.49 -6.62 8.90
CA TYR A 45 -0.49 -6.02 9.77
C TYR A 45 -0.46 -4.51 9.59
N ARG A 46 -0.47 -3.75 10.68
CA ARG A 46 -0.28 -2.30 10.67
C ARG A 46 1.16 -1.96 10.99
N VAL A 47 1.81 -1.18 10.14
CA VAL A 47 3.13 -0.62 10.40
C VAL A 47 3.00 0.45 11.48
N VAL A 48 3.76 0.31 12.55
CA VAL A 48 3.77 1.24 13.69
C VAL A 48 5.06 2.01 13.84
N SER A 49 6.15 1.48 13.28
CA SER A 49 7.46 2.13 13.29
C SER A 49 8.33 1.56 12.18
N SER A 50 9.34 2.33 11.77
CA SER A 50 10.37 1.89 10.83
C SER A 50 11.77 2.22 11.35
N ALA A 51 12.76 1.43 10.96
CA ALA A 51 14.15 1.66 11.29
C ALA A 51 15.07 1.30 10.12
N VAL A 52 16.23 1.97 10.08
CA VAL A 52 17.37 1.57 9.24
C VAL A 52 18.47 1.11 10.19
N GLU A 53 18.70 -0.19 10.24
CA GLU A 53 19.78 -0.81 10.99
C GLU A 53 21.12 -0.70 10.21
N PRO A 54 22.27 -0.91 10.89
CA PRO A 54 23.56 -1.01 10.20
C PRO A 54 23.53 -1.98 9.02
N TYR A 55 24.35 -1.71 8.00
CA TYR A 55 24.43 -2.48 6.76
C TYR A 55 23.13 -2.46 5.92
N GLU A 56 22.39 -1.35 5.96
CA GLU A 56 21.25 -1.08 5.07
C GLU A 56 20.09 -2.08 5.24
N ASN A 57 19.93 -2.62 6.45
CA ASN A 57 18.76 -3.44 6.78
C ASN A 57 17.61 -2.53 7.20
N CYS A 58 16.57 -2.46 6.39
CA CYS A 58 15.34 -1.76 6.75
C CYS A 58 14.43 -2.68 7.56
N ILE A 59 13.78 -2.12 8.57
CA ILE A 59 12.81 -2.83 9.40
C ILE A 59 11.51 -2.06 9.43
N LEU A 60 10.41 -2.79 9.28
CA LEU A 60 9.06 -2.34 9.58
C LEU A 60 8.56 -3.11 10.79
N TYR A 61 8.36 -2.41 11.90
CA TYR A 61 7.72 -2.96 13.09
C TYR A 61 6.22 -2.91 12.89
N VAL A 62 5.55 -4.03 13.12
CA VAL A 62 4.12 -4.19 12.85
C VAL A 62 3.33 -4.74 14.03
N GLU A 63 2.06 -4.35 14.08
CA GLU A 63 1.05 -4.95 14.95
C GLU A 63 0.07 -5.78 14.13
N LYS A 64 -0.31 -6.94 14.65
CA LYS A 64 -1.28 -7.84 14.03
C LYS A 64 -2.70 -7.33 14.30
N GLU A 65 -3.47 -6.99 13.27
CA GLU A 65 -4.83 -6.44 13.46
C GLU A 65 -5.95 -7.48 13.32
N GLY A 66 -5.80 -8.45 12.42
CA GLY A 66 -6.80 -9.50 12.24
C GLY A 66 -6.77 -10.13 10.85
N SER A 67 -7.62 -11.12 10.61
CA SER A 67 -7.70 -11.75 9.30
C SER A 67 -8.08 -10.74 8.22
N ASN A 68 -7.49 -10.88 7.03
CA ASN A 68 -7.92 -10.14 5.85
C ASN A 68 -9.31 -10.60 5.41
N ILE A 69 -10.19 -9.65 5.11
CA ILE A 69 -11.54 -9.91 4.57
C ILE A 69 -11.55 -9.38 3.14
N PRO A 70 -11.49 -10.27 2.12
CA PRO A 70 -11.38 -9.84 0.74
C PRO A 70 -12.67 -9.17 0.25
N PHE A 71 -12.54 -8.09 -0.53
CA PHE A 71 -13.68 -7.55 -1.25
C PHE A 71 -14.13 -8.47 -2.40
N PRO A 72 -15.43 -8.50 -2.76
CA PRO A 72 -15.93 -9.36 -3.85
C PRO A 72 -15.33 -9.07 -5.23
N ASP A 73 -14.78 -7.86 -5.42
CA ASP A 73 -14.20 -7.39 -6.69
C ASP A 73 -12.68 -7.53 -6.77
N GLU A 74 -12.04 -8.10 -5.74
CA GLU A 74 -10.60 -8.32 -5.69
C GLU A 74 -10.13 -9.29 -6.79
N ARG A 75 -8.91 -9.03 -7.26
CA ARG A 75 -8.25 -9.80 -8.30
C ARG A 75 -6.83 -10.14 -7.88
N MET A 76 -6.32 -11.22 -8.45
CA MET A 76 -4.90 -11.55 -8.42
C MET A 76 -4.18 -10.79 -9.53
N TYR A 77 -3.07 -10.14 -9.20
CA TYR A 77 -2.29 -9.37 -10.15
C TYR A 77 -0.97 -10.07 -10.48
N LYS A 78 -0.44 -9.76 -11.67
CA LYS A 78 0.91 -10.11 -12.08
C LYS A 78 1.63 -8.82 -12.43
N GLY A 79 2.80 -8.58 -11.86
CA GLY A 79 3.57 -7.35 -12.06
C GLY A 79 3.31 -6.32 -10.96
N ILE A 80 3.52 -5.04 -11.28
CA ILE A 80 3.43 -3.93 -10.31
C ILE A 80 2.12 -3.19 -10.56
N THR A 81 1.14 -3.36 -9.68
CA THR A 81 -0.18 -2.74 -9.82
C THR A 81 -0.54 -1.93 -8.59
N LEU A 82 -1.39 -0.91 -8.78
CA LEU A 82 -1.97 -0.10 -7.72
C LEU A 82 -3.47 -0.01 -7.92
N GLU A 83 -4.24 -0.51 -6.96
CA GLU A 83 -5.67 -0.21 -6.88
C GLU A 83 -5.86 1.16 -6.23
N ILE A 84 -6.76 1.96 -6.78
CA ILE A 84 -7.26 3.18 -6.14
C ILE A 84 -8.69 2.89 -5.71
N ARG A 85 -8.95 2.95 -4.40
CA ARG A 85 -10.26 2.64 -3.80
C ARG A 85 -10.83 3.86 -3.08
N GLU A 86 -12.15 4.03 -3.16
CA GLU A 86 -12.85 5.03 -2.35
C GLU A 86 -13.03 4.47 -0.93
N PHE A 87 -12.45 5.11 0.07
CA PHE A 87 -12.55 4.65 1.45
C PHE A 87 -13.93 4.97 2.03
N ILE A 88 -14.68 3.93 2.42
CA ILE A 88 -15.90 4.07 3.22
C ILE A 88 -15.72 3.36 4.56
N SER A 89 -15.28 2.10 4.53
CA SER A 89 -14.86 1.31 5.67
C SER A 89 -13.92 0.18 5.23
N ARG A 90 -13.38 -0.59 6.18
CA ARG A 90 -12.56 -1.77 5.87
C ARG A 90 -13.31 -2.88 5.14
N ASP A 91 -14.62 -2.98 5.34
CA ASP A 91 -15.47 -4.00 4.71
C ASP A 91 -16.19 -3.47 3.46
N SER A 92 -16.06 -2.18 3.17
CA SER A 92 -16.67 -1.55 2.00
C SER A 92 -15.79 -0.42 1.50
N SER A 93 -15.03 -0.67 0.43
CA SER A 93 -14.26 0.38 -0.25
C SER A 93 -14.19 0.06 -1.74
N PRO A 94 -15.11 0.63 -2.57
CA PRO A 94 -15.23 0.25 -3.96
C PRO A 94 -14.00 0.66 -4.78
N LEU A 95 -13.64 -0.19 -5.75
CA LEU A 95 -12.59 0.08 -6.72
C LEU A 95 -12.97 1.24 -7.65
N ILE A 96 -12.10 2.24 -7.74
CA ILE A 96 -12.22 3.37 -8.67
C ILE A 96 -11.44 3.07 -9.95
N GLU A 97 -10.17 2.71 -9.82
CA GLU A 97 -9.24 2.56 -10.93
C GLU A 97 -8.13 1.57 -10.56
N VAL A 98 -7.59 0.87 -11.56
CA VAL A 98 -6.38 0.04 -11.42
C VAL A 98 -5.32 0.62 -12.33
N LEU A 99 -4.16 0.91 -11.77
CA LEU A 99 -2.98 1.34 -12.52
C LEU A 99 -1.97 0.19 -12.61
N GLU A 100 -1.38 0.03 -13.80
CA GLU A 100 -0.31 -0.93 -14.05
C GLU A 100 0.99 -0.20 -14.35
N PHE A 101 2.08 -0.67 -13.75
CA PHE A 101 3.39 -0.06 -13.86
C PHE A 101 4.45 -1.05 -14.35
N LYS A 102 5.46 -0.50 -15.03
CA LYS A 102 6.64 -1.26 -15.43
C LYS A 102 7.69 -1.30 -14.32
N TYR A 103 7.75 -0.26 -13.48
CA TYR A 103 8.76 -0.09 -12.43
C TYR A 103 8.14 0.46 -11.14
N HIS A 104 8.67 0.06 -9.98
CA HIS A 104 8.20 0.50 -8.66
C HIS A 104 8.26 2.03 -8.49
N ALA A 105 9.26 2.69 -9.07
CA ALA A 105 9.38 4.15 -9.04
C ALA A 105 8.15 4.88 -9.63
N GLN A 106 7.39 4.24 -10.52
CA GLN A 106 6.15 4.82 -11.06
C GLN A 106 4.98 4.73 -10.08
N ALA A 107 4.93 3.66 -9.26
CA ALA A 107 3.94 3.49 -8.20
C ALA A 107 4.24 4.40 -6.99
N LEU A 108 5.53 4.57 -6.66
CA LEU A 108 5.98 5.30 -5.48
C LEU A 108 5.40 6.71 -5.36
N LYS A 109 5.30 7.45 -6.47
CA LYS A 109 4.72 8.80 -6.46
C LYS A 109 3.27 8.83 -5.98
N TYR A 110 2.49 7.77 -6.23
CA TYR A 110 1.11 7.67 -5.74
C TYR A 110 1.10 7.31 -4.26
N LEU A 111 1.96 6.39 -3.83
CA LEU A 111 2.06 5.95 -2.43
C LEU A 111 2.56 7.04 -1.48
N GLN A 112 3.30 8.03 -1.99
CA GLN A 112 3.82 9.17 -1.22
C GLN A 112 3.03 10.47 -1.40
N SER A 113 1.90 10.43 -2.12
CA SER A 113 1.07 11.63 -2.33
C SER A 113 -0.08 11.67 -1.33
N ASP A 114 -0.25 12.81 -0.67
CA ASP A 114 -1.43 13.06 0.18
C ASP A 114 -2.71 13.27 -0.66
N PHE A 115 -2.56 13.70 -1.91
CA PHE A 115 -3.68 13.91 -2.84
C PHE A 115 -3.39 13.32 -4.21
N ILE A 116 -4.36 12.62 -4.78
CA ILE A 116 -4.31 12.11 -6.16
C ILE A 116 -5.58 12.47 -6.93
N TYR A 117 -5.51 12.42 -8.25
CA TYR A 117 -6.63 12.74 -9.13
C TYR A 117 -6.97 11.54 -10.01
N THR A 118 -8.22 11.09 -9.96
CA THR A 118 -8.75 10.01 -10.81
C THR A 118 -9.79 10.55 -11.78
N LYS A 119 -9.90 9.92 -12.95
CA LYS A 119 -10.84 10.36 -13.99
C LYS A 119 -12.29 10.10 -13.57
N ASP A 120 -13.17 11.02 -13.95
CA ASP A 120 -14.61 10.82 -13.85
C ASP A 120 -15.07 9.85 -14.93
N CYS A 121 -15.71 8.76 -14.54
CA CYS A 121 -16.26 7.79 -15.50
C CYS A 121 -17.27 8.47 -16.43
N GLY A 122 -16.93 8.57 -17.71
CA GLY A 122 -17.78 9.16 -18.74
C GLY A 122 -17.48 10.62 -19.11
N LYS A 123 -16.47 11.28 -18.51
CA LYS A 123 -16.00 12.61 -18.92
C LYS A 123 -14.49 12.58 -19.14
N GLN A 124 -14.05 12.85 -20.37
CA GLN A 124 -12.64 12.71 -20.75
C GLN A 124 -11.71 13.70 -20.02
N ASP A 125 -12.26 14.83 -19.56
CA ASP A 125 -11.52 16.01 -19.08
C ASP A 125 -11.96 16.45 -17.66
N THR A 126 -12.56 15.55 -16.87
CA THR A 126 -12.93 15.85 -15.47
C THR A 126 -12.24 14.87 -14.55
N PHE A 127 -11.59 15.40 -13.51
CA PHE A 127 -10.90 14.60 -12.50
C PHE A 127 -11.43 14.94 -11.12
N HIS A 128 -11.57 13.91 -10.28
CA HIS A 128 -11.91 14.06 -8.86
C HIS A 128 -10.65 13.97 -8.03
N GLU A 129 -10.51 14.86 -7.05
CA GLU A 129 -9.46 14.79 -6.05
C GLU A 129 -9.81 13.80 -4.94
N LEU A 130 -8.84 12.97 -4.58
CA LEU A 130 -8.88 12.03 -3.46
C LEU A 130 -7.79 12.42 -2.47
N GLU A 131 -8.18 12.63 -1.22
CA GLU A 131 -7.29 12.76 -0.07
C GLU A 131 -6.92 11.37 0.45
N LEU A 132 -5.63 11.14 0.72
CA LEU A 132 -5.10 9.90 1.25
C LEU A 132 -5.73 9.59 2.61
N MET A 133 -6.23 8.37 2.76
CA MET A 133 -6.63 7.82 4.06
C MET A 133 -5.54 6.91 4.62
N TYR A 134 -5.07 5.96 3.79
CA TYR A 134 -3.91 5.12 4.05
C TYR A 134 -3.54 4.35 2.78
N THR A 135 -2.35 3.75 2.79
CA THR A 135 -1.87 2.86 1.73
C THR A 135 -1.56 1.48 2.28
N GLU A 136 -1.64 0.49 1.40
CA GLU A 136 -1.47 -0.91 1.73
C GLU A 136 -0.64 -1.61 0.65
N ILE A 137 0.22 -2.53 1.07
CA ILE A 137 0.74 -3.57 0.18
C ILE A 137 0.01 -4.87 0.50
N ASP A 138 -0.74 -5.38 -0.48
CA ASP A 138 -1.36 -6.68 -0.43
C ASP A 138 -0.50 -7.68 -1.21
N GLU A 139 0.39 -8.35 -0.48
CA GLU A 139 1.32 -9.29 -1.08
C GLU A 139 0.65 -10.63 -1.42
N ASP A 140 -0.48 -10.95 -0.80
CA ASP A 140 -1.25 -12.14 -1.17
C ASP A 140 -1.84 -12.00 -2.57
N ARG A 141 -2.22 -10.78 -2.97
CA ARG A 141 -2.72 -10.47 -4.32
C ARG A 141 -1.69 -9.89 -5.27
N GLY A 142 -0.52 -9.50 -4.77
CA GLY A 142 0.58 -8.95 -5.56
C GLY A 142 0.33 -7.51 -6.02
N ASN A 143 -0.31 -6.68 -5.21
CA ASN A 143 -0.64 -5.30 -5.55
C ASN A 143 -0.46 -4.33 -4.38
N TYR A 144 -0.34 -3.06 -4.73
CA TYR A 144 -0.53 -1.95 -3.80
C TYR A 144 -1.98 -1.48 -3.82
N VAL A 145 -2.42 -0.81 -2.76
CA VAL A 145 -3.72 -0.14 -2.69
C VAL A 145 -3.55 1.26 -2.09
N PHE A 146 -4.17 2.24 -2.75
CA PHE A 146 -4.36 3.59 -2.23
C PHE A 146 -5.83 3.74 -1.84
N TYR A 147 -6.11 3.92 -0.55
CA TYR A 147 -7.44 4.23 -0.07
C TYR A 147 -7.57 5.74 0.08
N GLY A 148 -8.53 6.33 -0.63
CA GLY A 148 -8.73 7.77 -0.65
C GLY A 148 -10.17 8.18 -0.42
N LYS A 149 -10.36 9.37 0.15
CA LYS A 149 -11.67 9.99 0.32
C LYS A 149 -11.83 11.15 -0.66
N ARG A 150 -12.98 11.25 -1.32
CA ARG A 150 -13.28 12.38 -2.21
C ARG A 150 -13.33 13.68 -1.40
N THR A 151 -12.56 14.68 -1.81
CA THR A 151 -12.59 16.02 -1.18
C THR A 151 -13.79 16.85 -1.65
N GLY A 152 -14.38 16.46 -2.79
CA GLY A 152 -15.40 17.23 -3.50
C GLY A 152 -14.84 18.19 -4.55
N LEU A 153 -13.51 18.41 -4.56
CA LEU A 153 -12.86 19.19 -5.60
C LEU A 153 -12.86 18.42 -6.93
N LYS A 154 -13.19 19.14 -8.00
CA LYS A 154 -13.07 18.66 -9.38
C LYS A 154 -12.23 19.63 -10.19
N ILE A 155 -11.33 19.09 -10.99
CA ILE A 155 -10.54 19.87 -11.94
C ILE A 155 -10.90 19.47 -13.37
N HIS A 156 -10.78 20.44 -14.27
CA HIS A 156 -10.99 20.26 -15.71
C HIS A 156 -9.69 20.52 -16.45
N LYS A 157 -9.23 19.58 -17.27
CA LYS A 157 -7.95 19.66 -17.99
C LYS A 157 -8.09 19.18 -19.41
#